data_AF-A0A560FVT6-F1
#
_entry.id   AF-A0A560FVT6-F1
#
_cell.length_a   1.000
_cell.length_b   1.000
_cell.length_c   1.000
_cell.angle_alpha   90.00
_cell.angle_beta   90.00
_cell.angle_gamma   90.00
#
_symmetry.space_group_name_H-M   'P 1'
#
loop_
_entity.id
_entity.type
_entity.pdbx_description
1 polymer ?
#
loop_
_entity_poly.entity_id
_entity_poly.type
_entity_poly.pdbx_seq_one_letter_code
_entity_poly.pdbx_strand_id
1 'polypeptide(L)'
;MDPFTPLHLPTTVTDLMSRTITRLRRLPIQPDPIVPPHLLRPYGILTSAVRADGQILEATLFEALKTAPHLTVFRTPAIFIPPMVDHLVSGGASSDALRFSDLHYEHDEGRRIAPDLLVIDARRNAADFLEIKRGLAKTDAGKTRQTTRDLRCLRLVAKSYVRSKLNIEISEVTAGVCAIHGATTVPAEHRVDLDALEARYQTEIRRAIEATHQEFSRQLEELLLEQSLKDKASVFFDRTDTTAAPF
;
A
#
# COMPACT_ATOMS: atom_id res chain seq x y z
N MET A 1 -11.84 16.66 19.95
CA MET A 1 -12.81 16.29 18.90
C MET A 1 -13.68 15.17 19.43
N ASP A 2 -14.96 15.14 19.07
CA ASP A 2 -15.88 14.07 19.46
C ASP A 2 -15.48 12.76 18.76
N PRO A 3 -15.17 11.67 19.49
CA PRO A 3 -14.77 10.39 18.90
C PRO A 3 -15.89 9.73 18.07
N PHE A 4 -17.13 10.25 18.14
CA PHE A 4 -18.28 9.68 17.42
C PHE A 4 -18.66 10.42 16.14
N THR A 5 -17.94 11.48 15.74
CA THR A 5 -18.19 12.08 14.42
C THR A 5 -17.70 11.11 13.34
N PRO A 6 -18.59 10.61 12.45
CA PRO A 6 -18.19 9.71 11.37
C PRO A 6 -17.17 10.43 10.50
N LEU A 7 -15.99 9.84 10.35
CA LEU A 7 -14.95 10.39 9.49
C LEU A 7 -15.43 10.27 8.04
N HIS A 8 -15.60 11.40 7.37
CA HIS A 8 -15.90 11.40 5.95
C HIS A 8 -14.64 10.96 5.18
N LEU A 9 -14.71 9.82 4.51
CA LEU A 9 -13.61 9.34 3.69
C LEU A 9 -13.46 10.22 2.43
N PRO A 10 -12.22 10.55 2.02
CA PRO A 10 -11.97 11.30 0.80
C PRO A 10 -12.60 10.62 -0.43
N THR A 11 -13.18 11.40 -1.35
CA THR A 11 -13.82 10.89 -2.57
C THR A 11 -12.88 9.98 -3.38
N THR A 12 -11.59 10.32 -3.44
CA THR A 12 -10.58 9.49 -4.12
C THR A 12 -10.50 8.07 -3.56
N VAL A 13 -10.66 7.90 -2.25
CA VAL A 13 -10.64 6.61 -1.56
C VAL A 13 -11.95 5.87 -1.80
N THR A 14 -13.09 6.54 -1.64
CA THR A 14 -14.42 5.91 -1.83
C THR A 14 -14.67 5.52 -3.29
N ASP A 15 -14.19 6.29 -4.26
CA ASP A 15 -14.23 5.94 -5.69
C ASP A 15 -13.34 4.73 -6.01
N LEU A 16 -12.18 4.63 -5.37
CA LEU A 16 -11.30 3.47 -5.52
C LEU A 16 -11.95 2.20 -4.94
N MET A 17 -12.60 2.29 -3.78
CA MET A 17 -13.38 1.19 -3.20
C MET A 17 -14.53 0.78 -4.13
N SER A 18 -15.32 1.74 -4.60
CA SER A 18 -16.48 1.50 -5.47
C SER A 18 -16.08 0.80 -6.78
N ARG A 19 -14.99 1.24 -7.40
CA ARG A 19 -14.39 0.58 -8.58
C ARG A 19 -13.91 -0.83 -8.25
N THR A 20 -13.28 -1.01 -7.09
CA THR A 20 -12.81 -2.31 -6.62
C THR A 20 -13.97 -3.28 -6.43
N ILE A 21 -15.05 -2.89 -5.74
CA ILE A 21 -16.24 -3.72 -5.55
C ILE A 21 -16.90 -4.06 -6.88
N THR A 22 -17.01 -3.09 -7.79
CA THR A 22 -17.56 -3.32 -9.13
C THR A 22 -16.76 -4.37 -9.90
N ARG A 23 -15.42 -4.30 -9.83
CA ARG A 23 -14.53 -5.29 -10.41
C ARG A 23 -14.69 -6.67 -9.74
N LEU A 24 -14.73 -6.73 -8.41
CA LEU A 24 -14.89 -7.98 -7.67
C LEU A 24 -16.22 -8.68 -7.97
N ARG A 25 -17.31 -7.91 -8.15
CA ARG A 25 -18.63 -8.45 -8.54
C ARG A 25 -18.58 -9.20 -9.88
N ARG A 26 -17.72 -8.75 -10.79
CA ARG A 26 -17.53 -9.31 -12.14
C ARG A 26 -16.32 -10.24 -12.25
N LEU A 27 -15.70 -10.62 -11.13
CA LEU A 27 -14.51 -11.47 -11.15
C LEU A 27 -14.84 -12.83 -11.80
N PRO A 28 -14.10 -13.25 -12.83
CA PRO A 28 -14.31 -14.57 -13.43
C PRO A 28 -13.96 -15.66 -12.42
N ILE A 29 -14.76 -16.72 -12.39
CA ILE A 29 -14.46 -17.91 -11.58
C ILE A 29 -13.34 -18.65 -12.31
N GLN A 30 -12.14 -18.64 -11.73
CA GLN A 30 -11.05 -19.48 -12.21
C GLN A 30 -11.13 -20.84 -11.50
N PRO A 31 -11.09 -21.96 -12.25
CA PRO A 31 -11.04 -23.28 -11.64
C PRO A 31 -9.72 -23.43 -10.88
N ASP A 32 -9.81 -23.97 -9.67
CA ASP A 32 -8.66 -24.31 -8.85
C ASP A 32 -8.88 -25.74 -8.31
N PRO A 33 -7.99 -26.70 -8.62
CA PRO A 33 -8.20 -28.12 -8.28
C PRO A 33 -8.19 -28.38 -6.77
N ILE A 34 -7.68 -27.47 -5.95
CA ILE A 34 -7.63 -27.64 -4.48
C ILE A 34 -8.77 -26.91 -3.76
N VAL A 35 -9.54 -26.07 -4.46
CA VAL A 35 -10.64 -25.31 -3.87
C VAL A 35 -11.98 -25.96 -4.23
N PRO A 36 -12.81 -26.35 -3.24
CA PRO A 36 -14.13 -26.91 -3.51
C PRO A 36 -14.96 -25.99 -4.41
N PRO A 37 -15.76 -26.52 -5.38
CA PRO A 37 -16.48 -25.69 -6.34
C PRO A 37 -17.37 -24.61 -5.72
N HIS A 38 -18.04 -24.93 -4.60
CA HIS A 38 -18.90 -24.01 -3.87
C HIS A 38 -18.14 -22.87 -3.14
N LEU A 39 -16.81 -22.95 -3.05
CA LEU A 39 -15.95 -21.93 -2.46
C LEU A 39 -15.14 -21.15 -3.50
N LEU A 40 -15.10 -21.56 -4.76
CA LEU A 40 -14.25 -20.93 -5.78
C LEU A 40 -14.49 -19.42 -5.91
N ARG A 41 -15.77 -19.01 -5.99
CA ARG A 41 -16.13 -17.60 -6.13
C ARG A 41 -15.82 -16.78 -4.87
N PRO A 42 -16.30 -17.13 -3.66
CA PRO A 42 -15.97 -16.36 -2.47
C PRO A 42 -14.47 -16.34 -2.18
N TYR A 43 -13.75 -17.43 -2.44
CA TYR A 43 -12.29 -17.48 -2.34
C TYR A 43 -11.61 -16.50 -3.31
N GLY A 44 -12.02 -16.48 -4.58
CA GLY A 44 -11.50 -15.55 -5.58
C GLY A 44 -11.77 -14.08 -5.22
N ILE A 45 -12.97 -13.79 -4.71
CA ILE A 45 -13.35 -12.44 -4.25
C ILE A 45 -12.49 -12.02 -3.06
N LEU A 46 -12.39 -12.84 -2.01
CA LEU A 46 -11.63 -12.52 -0.81
C LEU A 46 -10.14 -12.33 -1.10
N THR A 47 -9.51 -13.25 -1.84
CA THR A 47 -8.08 -13.13 -2.19
C THR A 47 -7.81 -11.89 -3.06
N SER A 48 -8.73 -11.54 -3.96
CA SER A 48 -8.63 -10.32 -4.77
C SER A 48 -8.88 -9.05 -3.96
N ALA A 49 -9.79 -9.08 -2.98
CA ALA A 49 -10.07 -7.95 -2.10
C ALA A 49 -8.87 -7.67 -1.18
N VAL A 50 -8.29 -8.72 -0.59
CA VAL A 50 -7.06 -8.67 0.23
C VAL A 50 -5.88 -8.04 -0.51
N ARG A 51 -5.78 -8.26 -1.83
CA ARG A 51 -4.76 -7.61 -2.68
C ARG A 51 -5.07 -6.14 -2.93
N ALA A 52 -6.34 -5.82 -3.21
CA ALA A 52 -6.78 -4.45 -3.48
C ALA A 52 -6.70 -3.56 -2.23
N ASP A 53 -6.90 -4.13 -1.04
CA ASP A 53 -6.79 -3.45 0.25
C ASP A 53 -5.48 -2.70 0.42
N GLY A 54 -4.36 -3.26 -0.07
CA GLY A 54 -3.06 -2.57 -0.04
C GLY A 54 -3.06 -1.23 -0.80
N GLN A 55 -3.64 -1.20 -1.99
CA GLN A 55 -3.75 0.02 -2.80
C GLN A 55 -4.73 1.04 -2.18
N ILE A 56 -5.81 0.54 -1.57
CA ILE A 56 -6.79 1.37 -0.87
C ILE A 56 -6.12 2.06 0.33
N LEU A 57 -5.36 1.31 1.12
CA LEU A 57 -4.64 1.84 2.28
C LEU A 57 -3.56 2.86 1.90
N GLU A 58 -2.84 2.63 0.81
CA GLU A 58 -1.90 3.61 0.27
C GLU A 58 -2.61 4.92 -0.10
N ALA A 59 -3.76 4.83 -0.78
CA ALA A 59 -4.57 6.01 -1.13
C ALA A 59 -5.11 6.72 0.11
N THR A 60 -5.56 5.98 1.12
CA THR A 60 -6.00 6.53 2.40
C THR A 60 -4.88 7.27 3.10
N LEU A 61 -3.70 6.67 3.21
CA LEU A 61 -2.53 7.30 3.83
C LEU A 61 -2.14 8.57 3.10
N PHE A 62 -2.10 8.53 1.76
CA PHE A 62 -1.82 9.69 0.93
C PHE A 62 -2.79 10.85 1.20
N GLU A 63 -4.10 10.59 1.18
CA GLU A 63 -5.11 11.64 1.41
C GLU A 63 -5.11 12.12 2.86
N ALA A 64 -4.86 11.25 3.84
CA ALA A 64 -4.74 11.65 5.25
C ALA A 64 -3.56 12.62 5.44
N LEU A 65 -2.40 12.33 4.85
CA LEU A 65 -1.22 13.19 4.94
C LEU A 65 -1.40 14.54 4.24
N LYS A 66 -2.15 14.59 3.14
CA LYS A 66 -2.46 15.85 2.42
C LYS A 66 -3.28 16.84 3.23
N THR A 67 -3.92 16.41 4.30
CA THR A 67 -4.67 17.32 5.18
C THR A 67 -3.75 18.23 6.00
N ALA A 68 -2.48 17.87 6.15
CA ALA A 68 -1.49 18.67 6.84
C ALA A 68 -0.88 19.73 5.89
N PRO A 69 -1.06 21.04 6.16
CA PRO A 69 -0.66 22.11 5.24
C PRO A 69 0.86 22.30 5.11
N HIS A 70 1.64 21.68 5.99
CA HIS A 70 3.11 21.75 5.97
C HIS A 70 3.74 20.59 5.18
N LEU A 71 2.92 19.67 4.66
CA LEU A 71 3.37 18.52 3.91
C LEU A 71 3.10 18.71 2.43
N THR A 72 4.08 18.34 1.60
CA THR A 72 3.87 18.10 0.17
C THR A 72 4.04 16.60 -0.07
N VAL A 73 3.00 15.94 -0.55
CA VAL A 73 2.96 14.48 -0.69
C VAL A 73 2.87 14.11 -2.16
N PHE A 74 3.73 13.18 -2.61
CA PHE A 74 3.73 12.62 -3.95
C PHE A 74 3.46 11.11 -3.86
N ARG A 75 2.66 10.59 -4.80
CA ARG A 75 2.46 9.14 -4.98
C ARG A 75 3.41 8.60 -6.02
N THR A 76 4.01 7.46 -5.71
CA THR A 76 4.77 6.65 -6.66
C THR A 76 5.80 7.46 -7.49
N PRO A 77 6.62 8.35 -6.88
CA PRO A 77 7.59 9.14 -7.62
C PRO A 77 8.58 8.23 -8.34
N ALA A 78 8.91 8.56 -9.60
CA ALA A 78 9.91 7.84 -10.36
C ALA A 78 11.31 8.32 -9.99
N ILE A 79 12.09 7.46 -9.35
CA ILE A 79 13.46 7.75 -8.91
C ILE A 79 14.40 6.78 -9.60
N PHE A 80 15.40 7.31 -10.29
CA PHE A 80 16.38 6.49 -11.01
C PHE A 80 17.64 6.33 -10.16
N ILE A 81 18.02 5.09 -9.87
CA ILE A 81 19.22 4.78 -9.09
C ILE A 81 20.41 4.63 -10.05
N PRO A 82 21.42 5.50 -9.95
CA PRO A 82 22.62 5.37 -10.75
C PRO A 82 23.32 4.03 -10.51
N PRO A 83 23.94 3.41 -11.53
CA PRO A 83 24.62 2.11 -11.38
C PRO A 83 25.67 2.09 -10.26
N MET A 84 26.42 3.18 -10.07
CA MET A 84 27.40 3.30 -8.99
C MET A 84 26.78 3.15 -7.59
N VAL A 85 25.60 3.73 -7.37
CA VAL A 85 24.85 3.59 -6.12
C VAL A 85 24.45 2.14 -5.90
N ASP A 86 23.92 1.50 -6.95
CA ASP A 86 23.54 0.09 -6.90
C ASP A 86 24.75 -0.81 -6.60
N HIS A 87 25.91 -0.55 -7.20
CA HIS A 87 27.15 -1.28 -6.92
C HIS A 87 27.63 -1.09 -5.48
N LEU A 88 27.63 0.15 -4.98
CA LEU A 88 28.05 0.47 -3.62
C LEU A 88 27.21 -0.26 -2.57
N VAL A 89 25.87 -0.24 -2.73
CA VAL A 89 24.95 -0.94 -1.84
C VAL A 89 25.08 -2.46 -1.97
N SER A 90 25.33 -2.98 -3.19
CA SER A 90 25.59 -4.42 -3.41
C SER A 90 26.87 -4.91 -2.75
N GLY A 91 27.91 -4.06 -2.74
CA GLY A 91 29.23 -4.36 -2.20
C GLY A 91 29.28 -4.45 -0.68
N GLY A 92 28.16 -4.28 0.02
CA GLY A 92 28.07 -4.43 1.47
C GLY A 92 28.53 -3.20 2.24
N ALA A 93 28.56 -2.01 1.62
CA ALA A 93 28.81 -0.77 2.33
C ALA A 93 27.87 -0.65 3.54
N SER A 94 28.45 -0.39 4.72
CA SER A 94 27.68 -0.29 5.96
C SER A 94 26.75 0.91 5.91
N SER A 95 25.62 0.83 6.62
CA SER A 95 24.65 1.94 6.64
C SER A 95 25.27 3.24 7.18
N ASP A 96 26.32 3.16 8.00
CA ASP A 96 27.05 4.32 8.50
C ASP A 96 28.03 4.90 7.46
N ALA A 97 28.68 4.07 6.64
CA ALA A 97 29.49 4.55 5.51
C ALA A 97 28.63 5.31 4.47
N LEU A 98 27.38 4.88 4.32
CA LEU A 98 26.40 5.47 3.39
C LEU A 98 25.71 6.72 3.94
N ARG A 99 25.77 6.98 5.26
CA ARG A 99 25.08 8.11 5.90
C ARG A 99 25.65 9.47 5.54
N PHE A 100 26.90 9.52 5.08
CA PHE A 100 27.63 10.76 4.76
C PHE A 100 27.84 10.97 3.26
N SER A 101 27.41 10.04 2.41
CA SER A 101 27.55 10.15 0.97
C SER A 101 26.26 10.67 0.34
N ASP A 102 26.22 11.96 0.01
CA ASP A 102 25.18 12.55 -0.83
C ASP A 102 25.62 12.40 -2.29
N LEU A 103 25.18 11.32 -2.94
CA LEU A 103 25.55 11.05 -4.33
C LEU A 103 24.68 11.86 -5.29
N HIS A 104 25.29 12.34 -6.37
CA HIS A 104 24.59 13.11 -7.39
C HIS A 104 23.49 12.27 -8.04
N TYR A 105 22.31 12.86 -8.16
CA TYR A 105 21.18 12.26 -8.86
C TYR A 105 21.19 12.71 -10.33
N GLU A 106 21.30 11.74 -11.23
CA GLU A 106 21.17 11.94 -12.67
C GLU A 106 19.77 11.53 -13.13
N HIS A 107 19.19 12.31 -14.03
CA HIS A 107 17.82 12.08 -14.49
C HIS A 107 17.77 10.94 -15.50
N ASP A 108 16.78 10.07 -15.34
CA ASP A 108 16.38 9.03 -16.30
C ASP A 108 17.46 8.00 -16.65
N GLU A 109 18.54 7.93 -15.86
CA GLU A 109 19.62 6.96 -16.00
C GLU A 109 19.67 5.95 -14.85
N GLY A 110 19.75 4.67 -15.19
CA GLY A 110 19.87 3.57 -14.24
C GLY A 110 18.54 2.90 -13.88
N ARG A 111 18.50 2.25 -12.70
CA ARG A 111 17.37 1.41 -12.32
C ARG A 111 16.27 2.24 -11.68
N ARG A 112 15.07 2.21 -12.27
CA ARG A 112 13.90 2.89 -11.71
C ARG A 112 13.39 2.20 -10.44
N ILE A 113 13.24 2.97 -9.37
CA ILE A 113 12.52 2.65 -8.15
C ILE A 113 11.36 3.62 -8.02
N ALA A 114 10.23 3.14 -7.50
CA ALA A 114 9.08 3.98 -7.20
C ALA A 114 8.55 3.61 -5.81
N PRO A 115 9.00 4.30 -4.74
CA PRO A 115 8.41 4.09 -3.42
C PRO A 115 6.94 4.51 -3.46
N ASP A 116 6.11 3.90 -2.63
CA ASP A 116 4.67 4.18 -2.62
C ASP A 116 4.38 5.68 -2.36
N LEU A 117 5.11 6.30 -1.43
CA LEU A 117 4.98 7.74 -1.11
C LEU A 117 6.33 8.44 -0.98
N LEU A 118 6.34 9.73 -1.34
CA LEU A 118 7.33 10.72 -0.92
C LEU A 118 6.62 11.85 -0.18
N VAL A 119 7.04 12.11 1.05
CA VAL A 119 6.53 13.20 1.89
C VAL A 119 7.64 14.21 2.10
N ILE A 120 7.43 15.45 1.66
CA ILE A 120 8.28 16.60 1.99
C ILE A 120 7.65 17.33 3.17
N ASP A 121 8.39 17.48 4.25
CA ASP A 121 7.96 18.14 5.47
C ASP A 121 8.72 19.45 5.65
N ALA A 122 8.03 20.56 5.41
CA ALA A 122 8.61 21.90 5.49
C ALA A 122 9.00 22.31 6.92
N ARG A 123 8.37 21.73 7.95
CA ARG A 123 8.68 22.06 9.36
C ARG A 123 9.96 21.41 9.83
N ARG A 124 10.18 20.16 9.42
CA ARG A 124 11.40 19.40 9.76
C ARG A 124 12.52 19.61 8.75
N ASN A 125 12.26 20.29 7.63
CA ASN A 125 13.19 20.39 6.51
C ASN A 125 13.67 19.00 6.06
N ALA A 126 12.72 18.09 5.86
CA ALA A 126 12.98 16.66 5.70
C ALA A 126 12.19 16.04 4.55
N ALA A 127 12.69 14.93 4.02
CA ALA A 127 11.95 14.08 3.09
C ALA A 127 11.86 12.63 3.59
N ASP A 128 10.66 12.05 3.51
CA ASP A 128 10.42 10.66 3.87
C ASP A 128 9.93 9.88 2.63
N PHE A 129 10.70 8.87 2.24
CA PHE A 129 10.36 7.92 1.17
C PHE A 129 9.80 6.67 1.82
N LEU A 130 8.51 6.40 1.60
CA LEU A 130 7.79 5.36 2.32
C LEU A 130 7.32 4.27 1.36
N GLU A 131 7.64 3.04 1.72
CA GLU A 131 7.04 1.84 1.16
C GLU A 131 5.93 1.38 2.11
N ILE A 132 4.70 1.29 1.62
CA ILE A 132 3.53 0.95 2.43
C ILE A 132 3.25 -0.54 2.30
N LYS A 133 3.05 -1.19 3.45
CA LYS A 133 2.70 -2.60 3.53
C LYS A 133 1.57 -2.79 4.51
N ARG A 134 0.67 -3.72 4.21
CA ARG A 134 -0.40 -4.12 5.15
C ARG A 134 0.18 -4.61 6.47
N GLY A 135 1.19 -5.49 6.40
CA GLY A 135 1.91 -5.94 7.59
C GLY A 135 1.14 -6.93 8.47
N LEU A 136 0.35 -7.84 7.89
CA LEU A 136 -0.35 -8.92 8.61
C LEU A 136 0.48 -10.22 8.68
N ALA A 137 1.46 -10.39 7.80
CA ALA A 137 2.30 -11.58 7.74
C ALA A 137 3.74 -11.19 7.35
N LYS A 138 4.68 -12.07 7.69
CA LYS A 138 6.09 -11.89 7.32
C LYS A 138 6.23 -11.98 5.80
N THR A 139 6.94 -11.02 5.23
CA THR A 139 7.30 -11.00 3.82
C THR A 139 8.39 -12.04 3.54
N ASP A 140 8.32 -12.66 2.35
CA ASP A 140 9.36 -13.56 1.83
C ASP A 140 10.76 -12.92 1.86
N ALA A 141 11.78 -13.71 2.18
CA ALA A 141 13.14 -13.24 2.39
C ALA A 141 13.76 -12.57 1.13
N GLY A 142 13.40 -13.02 -0.07
CA GLY A 142 13.86 -12.42 -1.32
C GLY A 142 13.32 -11.00 -1.50
N LYS A 143 12.01 -10.81 -1.29
CA LYS A 143 11.36 -9.50 -1.34
C LYS A 143 11.92 -8.56 -0.26
N THR A 144 12.15 -9.06 0.94
CA THR A 144 12.75 -8.27 2.03
C THR A 144 14.14 -7.76 1.66
N ARG A 145 15.01 -8.62 1.10
CA ARG A 145 16.35 -8.19 0.65
C ARG A 145 16.28 -7.12 -0.43
N GLN A 146 15.37 -7.28 -1.39
CA GLN A 146 15.16 -6.30 -2.46
C GLN A 146 14.68 -4.96 -1.89
N THR A 147 13.65 -4.96 -1.04
CA THR A 147 13.15 -3.73 -0.39
C THR A 147 14.25 -3.06 0.44
N THR A 148 15.01 -3.81 1.25
CA THR A 148 16.10 -3.23 2.04
C THR A 148 17.19 -2.61 1.16
N ARG A 149 17.57 -3.27 0.06
CA ARG A 149 18.50 -2.71 -0.93
C ARG A 149 17.97 -1.39 -1.50
N ASP A 150 16.72 -1.39 -1.94
CA ASP A 150 16.09 -0.23 -2.56
C ASP A 150 16.01 0.96 -1.61
N LEU A 151 15.66 0.74 -0.35
CA LEU A 151 15.65 1.80 0.67
C LEU A 151 17.04 2.36 0.95
N ARG A 152 18.09 1.53 0.92
CA ARG A 152 19.48 2.01 1.06
C ARG A 152 19.89 2.86 -0.14
N CYS A 153 19.58 2.41 -1.36
CA CYS A 153 19.83 3.21 -2.57
C CYS A 153 19.08 4.55 -2.53
N LEU A 154 17.81 4.54 -2.13
CA LEU A 154 17.00 5.76 -2.01
C LEU A 154 17.61 6.77 -1.03
N ARG A 155 18.08 6.33 0.14
CA ARG A 155 18.70 7.24 1.13
C ARG A 155 19.91 7.99 0.57
N LEU A 156 20.68 7.35 -0.31
CA LEU A 156 21.91 7.92 -0.89
C LEU A 156 21.65 9.02 -1.92
N VAL A 157 20.55 8.92 -2.65
CA VAL A 157 20.22 9.85 -3.74
C VAL A 157 19.12 10.83 -3.37
N ALA A 158 18.40 10.59 -2.27
CA ALA A 158 17.21 11.31 -1.86
C ALA A 158 17.38 12.84 -1.83
N LYS A 159 18.44 13.36 -1.19
CA LYS A 159 18.66 14.81 -1.12
C LYS A 159 18.90 15.41 -2.50
N SER A 160 19.77 14.79 -3.29
CA SER A 160 20.04 15.25 -4.66
C SER A 160 18.80 15.11 -5.56
N TYR A 161 17.99 14.08 -5.38
CA TYR A 161 16.71 13.90 -6.07
C TYR A 161 15.74 15.04 -5.73
N VAL A 162 15.51 15.31 -4.44
CA VAL A 162 14.58 16.36 -4.00
C VAL A 162 15.04 17.73 -4.48
N ARG A 163 16.33 18.04 -4.36
CA ARG A 163 16.92 19.28 -4.88
C ARG A 163 16.73 19.41 -6.39
N SER A 164 17.09 18.39 -7.16
CA SER A 164 17.05 18.46 -8.63
C SER A 164 15.63 18.45 -9.20
N LYS A 165 14.72 17.64 -8.65
CA LYS A 165 13.35 17.49 -9.18
C LYS A 165 12.36 18.50 -8.62
N LEU A 166 12.52 18.92 -7.36
CA LEU A 166 11.56 19.77 -6.67
C LEU A 166 12.11 21.16 -6.36
N ASN A 167 13.42 21.41 -6.56
CA ASN A 167 14.08 22.65 -6.20
C ASN A 167 13.92 23.00 -4.70
N ILE A 168 14.03 21.97 -3.84
CA ILE A 168 13.93 22.06 -2.38
C ILE A 168 15.21 21.52 -1.77
N GLU A 169 15.82 22.29 -0.86
CA GLU A 169 16.91 21.80 -0.01
C GLU A 169 16.32 21.13 1.24
N ILE A 170 16.86 19.98 1.63
CA ILE A 170 16.43 19.23 2.82
C ILE A 170 17.65 18.82 3.66
N SER A 171 17.52 18.83 4.97
CA SER A 171 18.57 18.40 5.91
C SER A 171 18.47 16.92 6.27
N GLU A 172 17.27 16.36 6.28
CA GLU A 172 17.01 15.01 6.78
C GLU A 172 16.29 14.13 5.74
N VAL A 173 16.61 12.84 5.77
CA VAL A 173 15.99 11.84 4.90
C VAL A 173 15.65 10.58 5.69
N THR A 174 14.41 10.11 5.55
CA THR A 174 14.03 8.74 5.89
C THR A 174 13.74 7.96 4.60
N ALA A 175 14.19 6.72 4.51
CA ALA A 175 13.60 5.74 3.59
C ALA A 175 13.26 4.47 4.37
N GLY A 176 11.98 4.11 4.41
CA GLY A 176 11.50 3.03 5.26
C GLY A 176 10.21 2.36 4.80
N VAL A 177 9.92 1.21 5.41
CA VAL A 177 8.64 0.52 5.29
C VAL A 177 7.74 0.92 6.45
N CYS A 178 6.54 1.39 6.10
CA CYS A 178 5.43 1.52 7.04
C CYS A 178 4.54 0.27 6.93
N ALA A 179 4.64 -0.60 7.94
CA ALA A 179 3.77 -1.77 8.07
C ALA A 179 2.55 -1.41 8.92
N ILE A 180 1.39 -1.26 8.29
CA ILE A 180 0.16 -0.73 8.92
C ILE A 180 -0.27 -1.55 10.14
N HIS A 181 -0.18 -2.89 10.04
CA HIS A 181 -0.47 -3.82 11.14
C HIS A 181 0.78 -4.32 11.87
N GLY A 182 1.93 -3.68 11.64
CA GLY A 182 3.18 -3.89 12.41
C GLY A 182 4.05 -5.07 12.00
N ALA A 183 3.53 -6.10 11.31
CA ALA A 183 4.38 -7.22 10.90
C ALA A 183 5.29 -6.84 9.71
N THR A 184 6.60 -6.92 9.92
CA THR A 184 7.58 -6.72 8.85
C THR A 184 8.86 -7.50 9.13
N THR A 185 9.56 -7.88 8.06
CA THR A 185 10.85 -8.57 8.13
C THR A 185 12.01 -7.65 7.76
N VAL A 186 11.76 -6.38 7.39
CA VAL A 186 12.86 -5.44 7.13
C VAL A 186 13.63 -5.14 8.43
N PRO A 187 14.93 -4.84 8.34
CA PRO A 187 15.73 -4.42 9.50
C PRO A 187 15.16 -3.18 10.20
N ALA A 188 15.41 -3.04 11.50
CA ALA A 188 14.82 -2.01 12.34
C ALA A 188 15.11 -0.58 11.86
N GLU A 189 16.28 -0.35 11.28
CA GLU A 189 16.68 0.95 10.73
C GLU A 189 15.88 1.40 9.49
N HIS A 190 15.09 0.49 8.92
CA HIS A 190 14.20 0.74 7.80
C HIS A 190 12.72 0.61 8.20
N ARG A 191 12.40 0.42 9.47
CA ARG A 191 11.02 0.39 9.96
C ARG A 191 10.56 1.79 10.28
N VAL A 192 9.33 2.08 9.89
CA VAL A 192 8.65 3.33 10.22
C VAL A 192 7.30 2.95 10.80
N ASP A 193 7.12 3.19 12.10
CA ASP A 193 5.89 2.83 12.79
C ASP A 193 4.78 3.85 12.49
N LEU A 194 3.54 3.37 12.42
CA LEU A 194 2.38 4.22 12.12
C LEU A 194 2.21 5.33 13.17
N ASP A 195 2.37 4.99 14.45
CA ASP A 195 2.31 5.97 15.55
C ASP A 195 3.40 7.03 15.44
N ALA A 196 4.59 6.62 14.97
CA ALA A 196 5.69 7.54 14.74
C ALA A 196 5.39 8.48 13.56
N LEU A 197 4.70 8.03 12.52
CA LEU A 197 4.24 8.89 11.43
C LEU A 197 3.15 9.87 11.88
N GLU A 198 2.15 9.40 12.61
CA GLU A 198 1.08 10.27 13.14
C GLU A 198 1.65 11.37 14.03
N ALA A 199 2.54 11.01 14.97
CA ALA A 199 3.19 11.97 15.85
C ALA A 199 4.08 12.95 15.06
N ARG A 200 4.83 12.45 14.07
CA ARG A 200 5.73 13.24 13.22
C ARG A 200 4.99 14.27 12.39
N TYR A 201 3.88 13.88 11.77
CA TYR A 201 3.13 14.71 10.83
C TYR A 201 1.94 15.44 11.46
N GLN A 202 1.58 15.12 12.70
CA GLN A 202 0.42 15.63 13.40
C GLN A 202 -0.88 15.40 12.61
N THR A 203 -1.07 14.16 12.15
CA THR A 203 -2.23 13.73 11.34
C THR A 203 -2.93 12.52 11.95
N GLU A 204 -4.24 12.39 11.72
CA GLU A 204 -5.07 11.27 12.22
C GLU A 204 -5.10 10.10 11.22
N ILE A 205 -3.93 9.55 10.88
CA ILE A 205 -3.77 8.48 9.89
C ILE A 205 -4.52 7.21 10.29
N ARG A 206 -4.39 6.79 11.55
CA ARG A 206 -5.00 5.58 12.10
C ARG A 206 -6.51 5.64 12.00
N ARG A 207 -7.09 6.79 12.37
CA ARG A 207 -8.53 7.02 12.25
C ARG A 207 -9.00 6.90 10.80
N ALA A 208 -8.22 7.44 9.85
CA ALA A 208 -8.51 7.31 8.43
C ALA A 208 -8.44 5.86 7.94
N ILE A 209 -7.43 5.10 8.37
CA ILE A 209 -7.28 3.66 8.07
C ILE A 209 -8.44 2.84 8.66
N GLU A 210 -8.83 3.11 9.89
CA GLU A 210 -9.94 2.41 10.55
C GLU A 210 -11.27 2.66 9.83
N ALA A 211 -11.60 3.92 9.52
CA ALA A 211 -12.79 4.25 8.74
C ALA A 211 -12.76 3.59 7.35
N THR A 212 -11.59 3.57 6.71
CA THR A 212 -11.38 2.91 5.40
C THR A 212 -11.66 1.42 5.49
N HIS A 213 -11.10 0.73 6.47
CA HIS A 213 -11.33 -0.70 6.67
C HIS A 213 -12.78 -1.02 7.00
N GLN A 214 -13.43 -0.23 7.86
CA GLN A 214 -14.83 -0.40 8.21
C GLN A 214 -15.72 -0.33 6.95
N GLU A 215 -15.53 0.71 6.14
CA GLU A 215 -16.34 0.90 4.95
C GLU A 215 -16.05 -0.15 3.86
N PHE A 216 -14.78 -0.47 3.61
CA PHE A 216 -14.44 -1.49 2.62
C PHE A 216 -14.91 -2.89 3.04
N SER A 217 -14.81 -3.22 4.34
CA SER A 217 -15.30 -4.50 4.88
C SER A 217 -16.82 -4.60 4.74
N ARG A 218 -17.56 -3.53 5.08
CA ARG A 218 -19.01 -3.46 4.91
C ARG A 218 -19.42 -3.73 3.46
N GLN A 219 -18.80 -3.03 2.49
CA GLN A 219 -19.11 -3.24 1.07
C GLN A 219 -18.75 -4.65 0.58
N LEU A 220 -17.68 -5.24 1.12
CA LEU A 220 -17.26 -6.60 0.78
C LEU A 220 -18.23 -7.64 1.35
N GLU A 221 -18.70 -7.47 2.59
CA GLU A 221 -19.71 -8.33 3.21
C GLU A 221 -21.01 -8.30 2.43
N GLU A 222 -21.49 -7.11 2.03
CA GLU A 222 -22.66 -6.95 1.18
C GLU A 222 -22.50 -7.71 -0.15
N LEU A 223 -21.34 -7.57 -0.80
CA LEU A 223 -21.05 -8.31 -2.03
C LEU A 223 -21.08 -9.83 -1.81
N LEU A 224 -20.49 -10.33 -0.73
CA LEU A 224 -20.46 -11.77 -0.43
C LEU A 224 -21.86 -12.32 -0.12
N LEU A 225 -22.69 -11.55 0.59
CA LEU A 225 -24.09 -11.89 0.85
C LEU A 225 -24.91 -11.92 -0.45
N GLU A 226 -24.76 -10.90 -1.32
CA GLU A 226 -25.38 -10.88 -2.65
C GLU A 226 -25.06 -12.15 -3.46
N GLN A 227 -23.80 -12.62 -3.41
CA GLN A 227 -23.40 -13.85 -4.11
C GLN A 227 -24.01 -15.09 -3.46
N SER A 228 -23.96 -15.21 -2.13
CA SER A 228 -24.54 -16.38 -1.43
C SER A 228 -26.03 -16.54 -1.70
N LEU A 229 -26.78 -15.43 -1.81
CA LEU A 229 -28.20 -15.46 -2.14
C LEU A 229 -28.43 -15.92 -3.59
N LYS A 230 -27.61 -15.47 -4.54
CA LYS A 230 -27.69 -15.90 -5.95
C LYS A 230 -27.39 -17.38 -6.11
N ASP A 231 -26.39 -17.89 -5.41
CA ASP A 231 -26.02 -19.32 -5.45
C ASP A 231 -27.11 -20.21 -4.84
N LYS A 232 -27.83 -19.74 -3.81
CA LYS A 232 -28.99 -20.46 -3.26
C LYS A 232 -30.18 -20.45 -4.22
N ALA A 233 -30.42 -19.31 -4.90
CA ALA A 233 -31.51 -19.19 -5.86
C ALA A 233 -31.28 -20.12 -7.07
N SER A 234 -30.07 -20.20 -7.61
CA SER A 234 -29.76 -21.08 -8.74
C SER A 234 -29.92 -22.56 -8.40
N VAL A 235 -29.54 -22.99 -7.20
CA VAL A 235 -29.75 -24.37 -6.72
C VAL A 235 -31.24 -24.71 -6.55
N PHE A 236 -32.07 -23.72 -6.22
CA PHE A 236 -33.51 -23.92 -6.07
C PHE A 236 -34.22 -24.11 -7.42
N PHE A 237 -33.82 -23.36 -8.45
CA PHE A 237 -34.39 -23.50 -9.81
C PHE A 237 -33.93 -24.77 -10.53
N ASP A 238 -32.71 -25.26 -10.29
CA ASP A 238 -32.20 -26.49 -10.92
C ASP A 238 -32.88 -27.77 -10.35
N ARG A 239 -33.44 -27.69 -9.14
CA ARG A 239 -34.17 -28.81 -8.50
C ARG A 239 -35.64 -28.90 -8.90
N THR A 240 -36.22 -27.86 -9.50
CA THR A 240 -37.62 -27.86 -9.94
C THR A 240 -37.82 -28.47 -11.33
N ASP A 241 -36.76 -28.71 -12.09
CA ASP A 241 -36.82 -29.27 -13.46
C ASP A 241 -36.65 -30.81 -13.52
N THR A 242 -36.47 -31.49 -12.39
CA THR A 242 -36.28 -32.96 -12.37
C THR A 242 -37.53 -33.80 -12.06
N THR A 243 -38.73 -33.20 -12.05
CA THR A 243 -40.00 -33.92 -11.84
C THR A 243 -40.97 -33.74 -13.01
N ALA A 244 -40.61 -34.26 -14.18
CA ALA A 244 -41.58 -34.55 -15.25
C ALA A 244 -41.03 -35.59 -16.23
N ALA A 245 -41.08 -36.87 -15.85
CA ALA A 245 -41.19 -37.96 -16.81
C ALA A 245 -42.48 -38.72 -16.47
N PRO A 246 -43.56 -38.60 -17.28
CA PRO A 246 -44.69 -39.48 -17.16
C PRO A 246 -44.37 -40.81 -17.85
N PHE A 247 -44.98 -41.85 -17.29
CA PHE A 247 -45.01 -43.26 -17.68
C PHE A 247 -45.21 -43.51 -19.19
#